data_AF-A0A1T4S9L5-F1
#
_entry.id   AF-A0A1T4S9L5-F1
#
_cell.length_a   1.000
_cell.length_b   1.000
_cell.length_c   1.000
_cell.angle_alpha   90.00
_cell.angle_beta   90.00
_cell.angle_gamma   90.00
#
_symmetry.space_group_name_H-M   'P 1'
#
loop_
_entity.id
_entity.type
_entity.pdbx_description
1 polymer ?
#
loop_
_entity_poly.entity_id
_entity_poly.type
_entity_poly.pdbx_seq_one_letter_code
_entity_poly.pdbx_strand_id
1 'polypeptide(L)'
;MIEPYGERSKTITLGADRGFDTKDFVNELRSMNVTPHVAQNTAGRRSAIDGRTTRHPGYATSLRIRKRIEEAFGWIKTVAGLAKSRFRGIERTGWAFSFAAAAYNLVRLPRLLAVSS
;
A
#
# COMPACT_ATOMS: atom_id res chain seq x y z
N MET A 1 1.17 5.07 -21.50
CA MET A 1 0.22 3.94 -21.73
C MET A 1 -1.00 4.02 -20.81
N ILE A 2 -1.37 5.22 -20.31
CA ILE A 2 -2.53 5.43 -19.43
C ILE A 2 -3.24 6.78 -19.74
N GLU A 3 -2.90 7.41 -20.88
CA GLU A 3 -3.43 8.70 -21.36
C GLU A 3 -4.96 8.87 -21.23
N PRO A 4 -5.82 7.85 -21.44
CA PRO A 4 -7.27 8.01 -21.33
C PRO A 4 -7.79 8.34 -19.92
N TYR A 5 -6.97 8.22 -18.88
CA TYR A 5 -7.36 8.44 -17.48
C TYR A 5 -6.74 9.70 -16.86
N GLY A 6 -6.09 10.55 -17.68
CA GLY A 6 -5.35 11.73 -17.24
C GLY A 6 -6.23 12.92 -16.84
N GLU A 7 -7.45 13.04 -17.37
CA GLU A 7 -8.39 14.09 -16.99
C GLU A 7 -9.11 13.75 -15.68
N ARG A 8 -8.49 14.13 -14.56
CA ARG A 8 -9.12 14.03 -13.23
C ARG A 8 -9.42 15.42 -12.68
N SER A 9 -10.71 15.66 -12.41
CA SER A 9 -11.18 16.89 -11.74
C SER A 9 -10.75 16.99 -10.28
N LYS A 10 -10.41 15.86 -9.63
CA LYS A 10 -9.94 15.79 -8.25
C LYS A 10 -8.60 15.08 -8.17
N THR A 11 -7.66 15.69 -7.46
CA THR A 11 -6.37 15.07 -7.12
C THR A 11 -6.59 13.88 -6.20
N ILE A 12 -5.97 12.75 -6.53
CA ILE A 12 -5.91 11.55 -5.67
C ILE A 12 -4.48 11.26 -5.26
N THR A 13 -4.28 10.35 -4.30
CA THR A 13 -2.94 9.91 -3.87
C THR A 13 -2.73 8.45 -4.24
N LEU A 14 -1.53 8.10 -4.71
CA LEU A 14 -1.13 6.70 -4.91
C LEU A 14 0.06 6.34 -4.03
N GLY A 15 -0.13 5.37 -3.15
CA GLY A 15 0.95 4.81 -2.34
C GLY A 15 1.73 3.75 -3.12
N ALA A 16 3.07 3.80 -3.09
CA ALA A 16 3.91 2.76 -3.69
C ALA A 16 5.19 2.51 -2.87
N ASP A 17 5.83 1.36 -3.10
CA ASP A 17 7.11 1.04 -2.48
C ASP A 17 8.29 1.81 -3.10
N ARG A 18 9.47 1.65 -2.50
CA ARG A 18 10.69 2.38 -2.88
C ARG A 18 11.19 2.03 -4.29
N GLY A 19 10.88 0.85 -4.81
CA GLY A 19 11.21 0.45 -6.18
C GLY A 19 10.58 1.35 -7.23
N PHE A 20 9.42 1.95 -6.91
CA PHE A 20 8.71 2.90 -7.76
C PHE A 20 9.22 4.34 -7.65
N ASP A 21 10.23 4.61 -6.82
CA ASP A 21 10.87 5.92 -6.76
C ASP A 21 11.77 6.13 -7.99
N THR A 22 11.15 6.27 -9.15
CA THR A 22 11.78 6.54 -10.44
C THR A 22 11.20 7.82 -11.03
N LYS A 23 12.00 8.57 -11.79
CA LYS A 23 11.57 9.86 -12.36
C LYS A 23 10.36 9.69 -13.26
N ASP A 24 10.39 8.70 -14.15
CA ASP A 24 9.35 8.48 -15.14
C ASP A 24 8.00 8.13 -14.48
N PHE A 25 8.02 7.22 -13.51
CA PHE A 25 6.81 6.86 -12.77
C PHE A 25 6.22 8.03 -11.98
N VAL A 26 7.07 8.78 -11.28
CA VAL A 26 6.64 9.97 -10.51
C VAL A 26 6.08 11.05 -11.43
N ASN A 27 6.69 11.25 -12.61
CA ASN A 27 6.22 12.24 -13.59
C ASN A 27 4.89 11.82 -14.23
N GLU A 28 4.72 10.53 -14.56
CA GLU A 28 3.46 10.00 -15.09
C GLU A 28 2.31 10.16 -14.08
N LEU A 29 2.55 9.88 -12.80
CA LEU A 29 1.54 10.12 -11.77
C LEU A 29 1.15 11.60 -11.70
N ARG A 30 2.13 12.51 -11.77
CA ARG A 30 1.89 13.95 -11.73
C ARG A 30 1.11 14.44 -12.95
N SER A 31 1.37 13.94 -14.15
CA SER A 31 0.62 14.31 -15.35
C SER A 31 -0.84 13.86 -15.29
N MET A 32 -1.13 12.77 -14.56
CA MET A 32 -2.49 12.27 -14.32
C MET A 32 -3.20 12.93 -13.11
N ASN A 33 -2.66 14.03 -12.57
CA ASN A 33 -3.17 14.67 -11.34
C ASN A 33 -3.21 13.70 -10.13
N VAL A 34 -2.23 12.79 -10.03
CA VAL A 34 -2.05 11.87 -8.91
C VAL A 34 -0.83 12.30 -8.09
N THR A 35 -1.04 12.51 -6.78
CA THR A 35 0.04 12.81 -5.84
C THR A 35 0.78 11.50 -5.46
N PRO A 36 2.09 11.41 -5.74
CA PRO A 36 2.85 10.17 -5.56
C PRO A 36 3.28 9.99 -4.10
N HIS A 37 2.56 9.16 -3.33
CA HIS A 37 2.96 8.71 -1.99
C HIS A 37 3.92 7.52 -2.07
N VAL A 38 4.99 7.67 -2.85
CA VAL A 38 6.03 6.67 -3.05
C VAL A 38 7.07 6.77 -1.93
N ALA A 39 7.49 5.65 -1.37
CA ALA A 39 8.55 5.66 -0.35
C ALA A 39 9.88 6.17 -0.93
N GLN A 40 10.46 7.21 -0.32
CA GLN A 40 11.73 7.78 -0.77
C GLN A 40 12.86 6.74 -0.76
N ASN A 41 13.70 6.82 -1.79
CA ASN A 41 15.02 6.25 -1.76
C ASN A 41 15.97 7.19 -1.00
N THR A 42 16.54 6.68 0.08
CA THR A 42 17.44 7.40 0.97
C THR A 42 18.88 6.89 0.91
N ALA A 43 19.16 5.90 0.05
CA ALA A 43 20.47 5.24 -0.02
C ALA A 43 21.01 5.25 -1.45
N GLY A 44 22.21 5.84 -1.64
CA GLY A 44 23.01 5.69 -2.86
C GLY A 44 22.44 6.32 -4.14
N ARG A 45 21.25 6.92 -4.13
CA ARG A 45 20.68 7.65 -5.27
C ARG A 45 19.72 8.76 -4.85
N ARG A 46 19.58 9.79 -5.69
CA ARG A 46 18.62 10.89 -5.50
C ARG A 46 17.18 10.40 -5.73
N SER A 47 16.30 10.68 -4.78
CA SER A 47 14.87 10.40 -4.88
C SER A 47 14.18 11.30 -5.91
N ALA A 48 13.19 10.76 -6.64
CA ALA A 48 12.28 11.52 -7.49
C ALA A 48 11.15 12.18 -6.67
N ILE A 49 10.93 11.73 -5.43
CA ILE A 49 10.01 12.34 -4.48
C ILE A 49 10.73 13.49 -3.75
N ASP A 50 10.18 14.69 -3.90
CA ASP A 50 10.73 15.93 -3.35
C ASP A 50 9.89 16.45 -2.16
N GLY A 51 10.33 17.59 -1.61
CA GLY A 51 9.68 18.25 -0.49
C GLY A 51 8.22 18.66 -0.73
N ARG A 52 7.79 18.82 -1.99
CA ARG A 52 6.37 19.12 -2.30
C ARG A 52 5.48 18.00 -1.82
N THR A 53 5.91 16.74 -1.93
CA THR A 53 5.13 15.59 -1.50
C THR A 53 5.35 15.27 -0.02
N THR A 54 6.61 15.26 0.45
CA THR A 54 6.93 14.81 1.81
C THR A 54 6.49 15.76 2.92
N ARG A 55 6.30 17.06 2.62
CA ARG A 55 5.85 18.05 3.61
C ARG A 55 4.43 17.83 4.12
N HIS A 56 3.60 17.08 3.38
CA HIS A 56 2.21 16.89 3.73
C HIS A 56 2.03 15.73 4.72
N PRO A 57 1.31 15.90 5.84
CA PRO A 57 1.08 14.81 6.82
C PRO A 57 0.49 13.54 6.20
N GLY A 58 -0.33 13.69 5.15
CA GLY A 58 -0.92 12.57 4.41
C GLY A 58 0.12 11.62 3.80
N TYR A 59 1.30 12.12 3.43
CA TYR A 59 2.40 11.29 2.91
C TYR A 59 2.87 10.29 3.97
N ALA A 60 3.19 10.78 5.18
CA ALA A 60 3.63 9.92 6.28
C ALA A 60 2.54 8.90 6.69
N THR A 61 1.28 9.33 6.75
CA THR A 61 0.15 8.44 7.04
C THR A 61 0.00 7.34 5.99
N SER A 62 0.10 7.68 4.71
CA SER A 62 0.00 6.72 3.61
C SER A 62 1.11 5.67 3.66
N LEU A 63 2.36 6.07 3.93
CA LEU A 63 3.46 5.12 4.07
C LEU A 63 3.27 4.15 5.25
N ARG A 64 2.73 4.63 6.37
CA ARG A 64 2.39 3.79 7.53
C ARG A 64 1.30 2.78 7.19
N ILE A 65 0.23 3.22 6.52
CA ILE A 65 -0.88 2.34 6.10
C ILE A 65 -0.39 1.27 5.13
N ARG A 66 0.46 1.64 4.16
CA ARG A 66 1.08 0.69 3.21
C ARG A 66 1.79 -0.44 3.94
N LYS A 67 2.59 -0.12 4.98
CA LYS A 67 3.28 -1.13 5.79
C LYS A 67 2.33 -2.04 6.58
N ARG A 68 1.24 -1.50 7.11
CA ARG A 68 0.21 -2.30 7.81
C ARG A 68 -0.46 -3.33 6.90
N ILE A 69 -0.68 -2.98 5.63
CA ILE A 69 -1.23 -3.92 4.64
C ILE A 69 -0.24 -5.06 4.39
N GLU A 70 1.06 -4.76 4.26
CA GLU A 70 2.10 -5.80 4.11
C GLU A 70 2.13 -6.78 5.30
N GLU A 71 1.97 -6.30 6.53
CA GLU A 71 1.90 -7.16 7.73
C GLU A 71 0.69 -8.11 7.66
N ALA A 72 -0.48 -7.60 7.28
CA ALA A 72 -1.69 -8.41 7.12
C ALA A 72 -1.50 -9.50 6.05
N PHE A 73 -0.99 -9.12 4.87
CA PHE A 73 -0.70 -10.09 3.81
C PHE A 73 0.38 -11.09 4.21
N GLY A 74 1.39 -10.66 4.98
CA GLY A 74 2.40 -11.54 5.57
C GLY A 74 1.74 -12.61 6.43
N TRP A 75 0.92 -12.20 7.40
CA TRP A 75 0.21 -13.12 8.29
C TRP A 75 -0.75 -14.05 7.56
N ILE A 76 -1.52 -13.52 6.59
CA ILE A 76 -2.45 -14.31 5.78
C ILE A 76 -1.70 -15.42 5.02
N LYS A 77 -0.54 -15.10 4.46
CA LYS A 77 0.26 -16.07 3.71
C LYS A 77 0.89 -17.11 4.64
N THR A 78 1.52 -16.67 5.72
CA THR A 78 2.36 -17.54 6.56
C THR A 78 1.59 -18.27 7.65
N VAL A 79 0.68 -17.59 8.35
CA VAL A 79 -0.08 -18.13 9.49
C VAL A 79 -1.43 -18.67 9.03
N ALA A 80 -2.16 -17.94 8.19
CA ALA A 80 -3.45 -18.42 7.67
C ALA A 80 -3.32 -19.41 6.49
N GLY A 81 -2.08 -19.75 6.09
CA GLY A 81 -1.79 -20.83 5.15
C GLY A 81 -2.08 -20.51 3.67
N LEU A 82 -2.32 -19.25 3.30
CA LEU A 82 -2.61 -18.89 1.90
C LEU A 82 -1.37 -18.74 1.02
N ALA A 83 -0.14 -18.91 1.55
CA ALA A 83 1.05 -19.08 0.72
C ALA A 83 0.96 -20.33 -0.17
N LYS A 84 0.29 -21.39 0.32
CA LYS A 84 0.00 -22.63 -0.40
C LYS A 84 -1.44 -23.03 -0.13
N SER A 85 -2.38 -22.36 -0.80
CA SER A 85 -3.82 -22.62 -0.62
C SER A 85 -4.16 -24.08 -0.89
N ARG A 86 -4.92 -24.69 0.03
CA ARG A 86 -5.52 -26.03 -0.15
C ARG A 86 -6.81 -26.00 -0.95
N PHE A 87 -7.37 -24.81 -1.18
CA PHE A 87 -8.61 -24.63 -1.94
C PHE A 87 -8.33 -24.51 -3.43
N ARG A 88 -9.22 -25.09 -4.25
CA ARG A 88 -9.18 -24.98 -5.71
C ARG A 88 -10.30 -24.07 -6.21
N GLY A 89 -9.98 -23.21 -7.17
CA GLY A 89 -10.91 -22.24 -7.75
C GLY A 89 -10.90 -20.87 -7.06
N ILE A 90 -11.25 -19.83 -7.82
CA ILE A 90 -11.25 -18.43 -7.39
C ILE A 90 -12.23 -18.22 -6.23
N GLU A 91 -13.43 -18.77 -6.34
CA GLU A 91 -14.49 -18.59 -5.33
C GLU A 91 -14.06 -19.09 -3.95
N ARG A 92 -13.63 -20.35 -3.85
CA ARG A 92 -13.21 -20.95 -2.57
C ARG A 92 -11.96 -20.29 -2.01
N THR A 93 -11.01 -19.92 -2.87
CA THR A 93 -9.80 -19.20 -2.46
C THR A 93 -10.14 -17.79 -1.96
N GLY A 94 -11.06 -17.10 -2.63
CA GLY A 94 -11.56 -15.78 -2.24
C GLY A 94 -12.26 -15.83 -0.89
N TRP A 95 -13.08 -16.85 -0.65
CA TRP A 95 -13.73 -17.04 0.65
C TRP A 95 -12.71 -17.27 1.78
N ALA A 96 -11.72 -18.14 1.54
CA ALA A 96 -10.65 -18.38 2.49
C ALA A 96 -9.81 -17.11 2.78
N PHE A 97 -9.56 -16.30 1.76
CA PHE A 97 -8.91 -15.00 1.91
C PHE A 97 -9.73 -14.05 2.78
N SER A 98 -11.02 -13.88 2.49
CA SER A 98 -11.92 -13.03 3.28
C SER A 98 -12.01 -13.47 4.73
N PHE A 99 -12.10 -14.79 4.97
CA PHE A 99 -12.07 -15.36 6.32
C PHE A 99 -10.76 -15.07 7.04
N ALA A 100 -9.61 -15.27 6.39
CA ALA A 100 -8.31 -14.96 6.96
C ALA A 100 -8.13 -13.47 7.27
N ALA A 101 -8.59 -12.59 6.38
CA ALA A 101 -8.55 -11.15 6.60
C ALA A 101 -9.44 -10.71 7.78
N ALA A 102 -10.62 -11.32 7.93
CA ALA A 102 -11.49 -11.08 9.08
C ALA A 102 -10.83 -11.57 10.39
N ALA A 103 -10.22 -12.76 10.37
CA ALA A 103 -9.50 -13.31 11.52
C ALA A 103 -8.29 -12.45 11.91
N TYR A 104 -7.60 -11.83 10.94
CA TYR A 104 -6.49 -10.93 11.22
C TYR A 104 -6.90 -9.70 12.06
N ASN A 105 -8.16 -9.25 11.96
CA ASN A 105 -8.66 -8.20 12.85
C ASN A 105 -8.58 -8.64 14.32
N LEU A 106 -8.91 -9.89 14.65
CA LEU A 106 -8.80 -10.41 16.01
C LEU A 106 -7.34 -10.46 16.49
N VAL A 107 -6.41 -10.84 15.60
CA VAL A 107 -4.97 -10.86 15.90
C VAL A 107 -4.45 -9.45 16.22
N ARG A 108 -4.96 -8.41 15.56
CA ARG A 108 -4.52 -7.04 15.81
C ARG A 108 -5.14 -6.41 17.06
N LEU A 109 -6.30 -6.88 17.51
CA LEU A 109 -7.06 -6.26 18.62
C LEU A 109 -6.23 -6.04 19.89
N PRO A 110 -5.45 -7.01 20.41
CA PRO A 110 -4.68 -6.80 21.63
C PRO A 110 -3.71 -5.62 21.54
N ARG A 111 -3.04 -5.46 20.39
CA ARG A 111 -2.13 -4.32 20.16
C ARG A 111 -2.87 -2.99 20.08
N LEU A 112 -4.10 -2.97 19.53
CA LEU A 112 -4.89 -1.75 19.49
C LEU A 112 -5.39 -1.35 20.87
N LEU A 113 -5.84 -2.32 21.67
CA LEU A 113 -6.35 -2.06 23.02
C LEU A 113 -5.24 -1.52 23.94
N ALA A 114 -4.02 -2.05 23.81
CA ALA A 114 -2.86 -1.58 24.56
C ALA A 114 -2.44 -0.14 24.21
N VAL A 115 -2.77 0.36 23.01
CA VAL A 115 -2.48 1.75 22.60
C VAL A 115 -3.58 2.72 23.03
N SER A 116 -4.78 2.21 23.28
CA SER A 116 -5.95 3.01 23.72
C SER A 116 -6.11 3.10 25.23
N SER A 117 -5.29 2.39 25.99
CA SER A 117 -5.26 2.38 27.47
C SER A 117 -4.17 3.30 27.98
#